data_AF-A0A5M4AB66-F1
#
_entry.id   AF-A0A5M4AB66-F1
#
_cell.length_a   1.000
_cell.length_b   1.000
_cell.length_c   1.000
_cell.angle_alpha   90.00
_cell.angle_beta   90.00
_cell.angle_gamma   90.00
#
_symmetry.space_group_name_H-M   'P 1'
#
loop_
_entity.id
_entity.type
_entity.pdbx_description
1 polymer ?
#
loop_
_entity_poly.entity_id
_entity_poly.type
_entity_poly.pdbx_seq_one_letter_code
_entity_poly.pdbx_strand_id
1 'polypeptide(L)'
;MFDIKRELEELVAIYSFEEELVDIYVEGPTDKFIIENYCEYKRVKEINIIEIDTIDLSELQAKFSDLNLRSNKDKLIALSRILDLNKISTNITCIVDKDFDGIINEFEKNKHLKYTDYSCMESYFYCRRHIEKIIKIGIRNFPIDTDVILKEVSKILWGLFVLRMVNHKFELNHEFPKIENNMPIDKVTGLCNFDFDNYLSKYITKNGLMTISTKIQEFIDEVRKKMDPDIKYNMNGHDFIKVLFNYINKIKNTPNFKLSTFERAVILSIQPDYLEEYGLFKAICS
;
A
#
# COMPACT_ATOMS: atom_id res chain seq x y z
N MET A 1 -3.18 -22.17 -17.44
CA MET A 1 -3.16 -23.16 -16.35
C MET A 1 -4.38 -22.83 -15.50
N PHE A 2 -5.31 -23.76 -15.29
CA PHE A 2 -6.45 -23.47 -14.42
C PHE A 2 -5.88 -23.31 -13.01
N ASP A 3 -5.90 -22.08 -12.48
CA ASP A 3 -5.58 -21.84 -11.08
C ASP A 3 -6.70 -22.45 -10.25
N ILE A 4 -6.47 -23.66 -9.77
CA ILE A 4 -7.37 -24.31 -8.80
C ILE A 4 -7.20 -23.52 -7.51
N LYS A 5 -8.22 -22.73 -7.17
CA LYS A 5 -8.30 -22.07 -5.87
C LYS A 5 -8.65 -23.12 -4.81
N ARG A 6 -8.05 -22.99 -3.63
CA ARG A 6 -8.42 -23.85 -2.50
C ARG A 6 -9.76 -23.43 -1.94
N GLU A 7 -10.60 -24.40 -1.62
CA GLU A 7 -11.86 -24.16 -0.93
C GLU A 7 -11.60 -23.81 0.53
N LEU A 8 -12.46 -22.99 1.11
CA LEU A 8 -12.32 -22.55 2.49
C LEU A 8 -12.45 -23.71 3.49
N GLU A 9 -13.36 -24.64 3.24
CA GLU A 9 -13.59 -25.80 4.11
C GLU A 9 -12.36 -26.71 4.15
N GLU A 10 -11.73 -26.93 3.00
CA GLU A 10 -10.45 -27.64 2.88
C GLU A 10 -9.37 -26.94 3.71
N LEU A 11 -9.30 -25.61 3.61
CA LEU A 11 -8.31 -24.82 4.31
C LEU A 11 -8.49 -24.89 5.84
N VAL A 12 -9.72 -24.74 6.33
CA VAL A 12 -10.05 -24.87 7.75
C VAL A 12 -9.74 -26.28 8.26
N ALA A 13 -10.03 -27.31 7.47
CA ALA A 13 -9.69 -28.69 7.82
C ALA A 13 -8.18 -28.87 7.97
N ILE A 14 -7.38 -28.45 6.97
CA ILE A 14 -5.91 -28.50 7.01
C ILE A 14 -5.39 -27.87 8.31
N TYR A 15 -5.82 -26.65 8.62
CA TYR A 15 -5.34 -25.93 9.80
C TYR A 15 -5.88 -26.43 11.12
N SER A 16 -6.93 -27.25 11.11
CA SER A 16 -7.43 -27.94 12.30
C SER A 16 -6.62 -29.19 12.64
N PHE A 17 -5.96 -29.80 11.65
CA PHE A 17 -5.17 -31.03 11.84
C PHE A 17 -3.66 -30.79 11.89
N GLU A 18 -3.16 -29.80 11.14
CA GLU A 18 -1.74 -29.52 10.99
C GLU A 18 -1.34 -28.28 11.82
N GLU A 19 -1.24 -28.45 13.15
CA GLU A 19 -0.96 -27.36 14.08
C GLU A 19 0.43 -26.71 13.90
N GLU A 20 1.35 -27.41 13.24
CA GLU A 20 2.73 -26.97 13.01
C GLU A 20 2.89 -26.02 11.81
N LEU A 21 1.84 -25.86 10.98
CA LEU A 21 1.91 -25.00 9.80
C LEU A 21 2.04 -23.52 10.19
N VAL A 22 2.98 -22.84 9.53
CA VAL A 22 3.19 -21.39 9.64
C VAL A 22 2.98 -20.76 8.28
N ASP A 23 1.82 -20.15 8.10
CA ASP A 23 1.41 -19.55 6.83
C ASP A 23 1.14 -18.05 7.00
N ILE A 24 1.65 -17.25 6.06
CA ILE A 24 1.41 -15.82 5.99
C ILE A 24 0.61 -15.52 4.73
N TYR A 25 -0.59 -14.99 4.90
CA TYR A 25 -1.45 -14.54 3.82
C TYR A 25 -1.27 -13.05 3.55
N VAL A 26 -1.13 -12.68 2.29
CA VAL A 26 -0.86 -11.30 1.85
C VAL A 26 -1.78 -10.88 0.71
N GLU A 27 -1.89 -9.57 0.47
CA GLU A 27 -2.83 -9.01 -0.50
C GLU A 27 -2.44 -9.29 -1.95
N GLY A 28 -1.14 -9.29 -2.25
CA GLY A 28 -0.69 -9.45 -3.62
C GLY A 28 0.76 -9.91 -3.79
N PRO A 29 1.19 -10.05 -5.05
CA PRO A 29 2.49 -10.64 -5.38
C PRO A 29 3.68 -9.78 -4.93
N THR A 30 3.51 -8.45 -4.88
CA THR A 30 4.56 -7.55 -4.40
C THR A 30 4.84 -7.76 -2.92
N ASP A 31 3.79 -7.82 -2.09
CA ASP A 31 3.92 -8.04 -0.64
C ASP A 31 4.55 -9.40 -0.35
N LYS A 32 4.08 -10.42 -1.08
CA LYS A 32 4.65 -11.77 -1.03
C LYS A 32 6.14 -11.74 -1.29
N PHE A 33 6.57 -11.12 -2.38
CA PHE A 33 7.98 -11.03 -2.73
C PHE A 33 8.81 -10.32 -1.65
N ILE A 34 8.30 -9.21 -1.08
CA ILE A 34 9.00 -8.46 -0.03
C ILE A 34 9.18 -9.33 1.22
N ILE A 35 8.13 -10.02 1.65
CA ILE A 35 8.17 -10.85 2.85
C ILE A 35 9.02 -12.10 2.62
N GLU A 36 8.92 -12.74 1.44
CA GLU A 36 9.75 -13.89 1.06
C GLU A 36 11.23 -13.52 1.12
N ASN A 37 11.61 -12.39 0.53
CA ASN A 37 12.99 -11.90 0.52
C ASN A 37 13.51 -11.62 1.93
N TYR A 38 12.67 -11.10 2.82
CA TYR A 38 13.02 -10.87 4.22
C TYR A 38 13.17 -12.18 5.02
N CYS A 39 12.24 -13.14 4.87
CA CYS A 39 12.31 -14.46 5.49
C CYS A 39 13.58 -15.21 5.05
N GLU A 40 13.93 -15.15 3.76
CA GLU A 40 15.15 -15.75 3.22
C GLU A 40 16.41 -15.13 3.86
N TYR A 41 16.45 -13.80 3.98
CA TYR A 41 17.53 -13.10 4.66
C TYR A 41 17.66 -13.49 6.14
N LYS A 42 16.53 -13.62 6.86
CA LYS A 42 16.49 -14.11 8.25
C LYS A 42 16.77 -15.61 8.38
N ARG A 43 16.82 -16.34 7.27
CA ARG A 43 16.97 -17.81 7.20
C ARG A 43 15.87 -18.55 7.97
N VAL A 44 14.68 -17.95 8.03
CA VAL A 44 13.52 -18.63 8.60
C VAL A 44 13.07 -19.68 7.60
N LYS A 45 13.08 -20.93 8.04
CA LYS A 45 12.57 -22.06 7.26
C LYS A 45 11.16 -22.37 7.74
N GLU A 46 10.38 -23.06 6.90
CA GLU A 46 9.05 -23.58 7.27
C GLU A 46 7.94 -22.51 7.39
N ILE A 47 8.11 -21.36 6.73
CA ILE A 47 7.03 -20.38 6.53
C ILE A 47 6.60 -20.37 5.06
N ASN A 48 5.29 -20.51 4.80
CA ASN A 48 4.74 -20.30 3.47
C ASN A 48 4.11 -18.91 3.35
N ILE A 49 4.35 -18.22 2.24
CA ILE A 49 3.76 -16.91 1.97
C ILE A 49 2.82 -17.04 0.78
N ILE A 50 1.55 -16.76 1.02
CA ILE A 50 0.43 -17.14 0.16
C ILE A 50 -0.39 -15.90 -0.19
N GLU A 51 -0.68 -15.72 -1.47
CA GLU A 51 -1.55 -14.64 -1.93
C GLU A 51 -3.00 -14.99 -1.65
N ILE A 52 -3.79 -14.05 -1.14
CA ILE A 52 -5.20 -14.32 -0.81
C ILE A 52 -6.04 -14.74 -2.02
N ASP A 53 -5.62 -14.34 -3.23
CA ASP A 53 -6.31 -14.70 -4.46
C ASP A 53 -6.26 -16.20 -4.80
N THR A 54 -5.40 -16.99 -4.14
CA THR A 54 -5.37 -18.45 -4.28
C THR A 54 -6.47 -19.16 -3.49
N ILE A 55 -7.22 -18.44 -2.65
CA ILE A 55 -8.32 -18.98 -1.85
C ILE A 55 -9.65 -18.58 -2.48
N ASP A 56 -10.60 -19.51 -2.56
CA ASP A 56 -11.97 -19.20 -2.94
C ASP A 56 -12.77 -18.76 -1.71
N LEU A 57 -13.26 -17.52 -1.76
CA LEU A 57 -14.05 -16.89 -0.71
C LEU A 57 -15.43 -16.46 -1.23
N SER A 58 -15.83 -16.91 -2.43
CA SER A 58 -17.06 -16.48 -3.10
C SER A 58 -18.32 -16.76 -2.28
N GLU A 59 -18.35 -17.87 -1.55
CA GLU A 59 -19.48 -18.29 -0.71
C GLU A 59 -19.68 -17.41 0.54
N LEU A 60 -18.68 -16.59 0.89
CA LEU A 60 -18.69 -15.79 2.11
C LEU A 60 -19.37 -14.43 1.98
N GLN A 61 -19.66 -13.99 0.75
CA GLN A 61 -20.24 -12.66 0.53
C GLN A 61 -21.58 -12.50 1.26
N ALA A 62 -22.35 -13.58 1.38
CA ALA A 62 -23.61 -13.60 2.13
C ALA A 62 -23.40 -13.57 3.66
N LYS A 63 -22.25 -14.04 4.15
CA LYS A 63 -21.92 -14.14 5.57
C LYS A 63 -21.29 -12.85 6.12
N PHE A 64 -20.50 -12.14 5.31
CA PHE A 64 -19.85 -10.88 5.68
C PHE A 64 -20.34 -9.74 4.79
N SER A 65 -21.55 -9.27 5.05
CA SER A 65 -22.18 -8.18 4.28
C SER A 65 -21.48 -6.82 4.46
N ASP A 66 -20.67 -6.67 5.51
CA ASP A 66 -19.86 -5.49 5.80
C ASP A 66 -18.55 -5.43 5.01
N LEU A 67 -18.17 -6.52 4.32
CA LEU A 67 -16.93 -6.64 3.57
C LEU A 67 -17.17 -6.68 2.06
N ASN A 68 -16.30 -6.00 1.30
CA ASN A 68 -16.28 -6.05 -0.15
C ASN A 68 -15.24 -7.07 -0.61
N LEU A 69 -15.65 -8.32 -0.85
CA LEU A 69 -14.74 -9.42 -1.23
C LEU A 69 -14.14 -9.28 -2.64
N ARG A 70 -14.28 -8.13 -3.31
CA ARG A 70 -13.45 -7.75 -4.47
C ARG A 70 -12.11 -7.15 -4.05
N SER A 71 -12.02 -6.60 -2.84
CA SER A 71 -10.80 -6.06 -2.24
C SER A 71 -9.98 -7.20 -1.62
N ASN A 72 -8.69 -7.27 -1.91
CA ASN A 72 -7.81 -8.30 -1.36
C ASN A 72 -7.61 -8.13 0.16
N LYS A 73 -7.57 -6.88 0.64
CA LYS A 73 -7.67 -6.56 2.05
C LYS A 73 -8.90 -7.14 2.74
N ASP A 74 -10.09 -6.91 2.17
CA ASP A 74 -11.34 -7.40 2.78
C ASP A 74 -11.43 -8.93 2.75
N LYS A 75 -10.87 -9.57 1.70
CA LYS A 75 -10.72 -11.03 1.66
C LYS A 75 -9.85 -11.55 2.80
N LEU A 76 -8.72 -10.89 3.09
CA LEU A 76 -7.85 -11.27 4.21
C LEU A 76 -8.52 -11.05 5.57
N ILE A 77 -9.26 -9.95 5.73
CA ILE A 77 -10.06 -9.71 6.94
C ILE A 77 -11.10 -10.83 7.10
N ALA A 78 -11.82 -11.18 6.02
CA ALA A 78 -12.78 -12.27 6.05
C ALA A 78 -12.13 -13.61 6.43
N LEU A 79 -10.99 -13.94 5.84
CA LEU A 79 -10.23 -15.14 6.17
C LEU A 79 -9.82 -15.14 7.65
N SER A 80 -9.26 -14.04 8.16
CA SER A 80 -8.85 -13.92 9.57
C SER A 80 -10.01 -14.13 10.55
N ARG A 81 -11.20 -13.60 10.23
CA ARG A 81 -12.43 -13.83 11.02
C ARG A 81 -12.84 -15.29 11.02
N ILE A 82 -12.71 -15.99 9.89
CA ILE A 82 -13.06 -17.41 9.79
C ILE A 82 -12.12 -18.27 10.62
N LEU A 83 -10.81 -18.01 10.54
CA LEU A 83 -9.82 -18.72 11.35
C LEU A 83 -10.10 -18.53 12.85
N ASP A 84 -10.45 -17.30 13.25
CA ASP A 84 -10.79 -16.99 14.65
C ASP A 84 -12.10 -17.67 15.09
N LEU A 85 -13.15 -17.64 14.26
CA LEU A 85 -14.44 -18.31 14.53
C LEU A 85 -14.30 -19.83 14.66
N ASN A 86 -13.42 -20.44 13.87
CA ASN A 86 -13.11 -21.88 13.96
C ASN A 86 -12.08 -22.18 15.05
N LYS A 87 -11.64 -21.17 15.82
CA LYS A 87 -10.67 -21.29 16.93
C LYS A 87 -9.35 -21.93 16.50
N ILE A 88 -8.95 -21.72 15.27
CA ILE A 88 -7.71 -22.26 14.71
C ILE A 88 -6.52 -21.76 15.55
N SER A 89 -5.73 -22.67 16.12
CA SER A 89 -4.61 -22.36 17.02
C SER A 89 -3.29 -22.14 16.29
N THR A 90 -3.20 -22.48 15.00
CA THR A 90 -1.99 -22.41 14.18
C THR A 90 -1.44 -21.00 14.01
N ASN A 91 -0.15 -20.93 13.65
CA ASN A 91 0.61 -19.70 13.42
C ASN A 91 0.28 -19.06 12.07
N ILE A 92 -1.01 -18.86 11.78
CA ILE A 92 -1.45 -18.22 10.54
C ILE A 92 -1.62 -16.74 10.77
N THR A 93 -1.01 -15.94 9.89
CA THR A 93 -1.10 -14.48 9.91
C THR A 93 -1.55 -13.95 8.55
N CYS A 94 -2.67 -13.24 8.54
CA CYS A 94 -3.10 -12.37 7.44
C CYS A 94 -2.48 -10.98 7.63
N ILE A 95 -1.73 -10.49 6.65
CA ILE A 95 -1.13 -9.16 6.67
C ILE A 95 -1.89 -8.28 5.69
N VAL A 96 -2.45 -7.19 6.22
CA VAL A 96 -3.19 -6.19 5.45
C VAL A 96 -2.53 -4.82 5.52
N ASP A 97 -2.69 -4.05 4.46
CA ASP A 97 -2.32 -2.65 4.46
C ASP A 97 -3.24 -1.86 5.39
N LYS A 98 -2.65 -0.92 6.15
CA LYS A 98 -3.42 -0.06 7.04
C LYS A 98 -4.35 0.89 6.28
N ASP A 99 -3.96 1.34 5.09
CA ASP A 99 -4.67 2.34 4.28
C ASP A 99 -5.18 3.51 5.14
N PHE A 100 -6.51 3.58 5.31
CA PHE A 100 -7.24 4.61 6.05
C PHE A 100 -7.69 4.14 7.45
N ASP A 101 -7.34 2.91 7.85
CA ASP A 101 -7.73 2.36 9.14
C ASP A 101 -6.99 3.10 10.27
N GLY A 102 -7.76 3.46 11.30
CA GLY A 102 -7.35 4.39 12.34
C GLY A 102 -7.59 5.87 12.00
N ILE A 103 -7.95 6.22 10.75
CA ILE A 103 -8.38 7.57 10.36
C ILE A 103 -9.88 7.61 10.09
N ILE A 104 -10.35 6.74 9.18
CA ILE A 104 -11.75 6.67 8.74
C ILE A 104 -12.46 5.47 9.34
N ASN A 105 -11.80 4.30 9.32
CA ASN A 105 -12.37 3.06 9.83
C ASN A 105 -11.69 2.66 11.14
N GLU A 106 -12.37 1.85 11.93
CA GLU A 106 -11.75 1.20 13.07
C GLU A 106 -10.88 0.01 12.61
N PHE A 107 -9.88 -0.33 13.40
CA PHE A 107 -9.09 -1.53 13.16
C PHE A 107 -9.90 -2.77 13.52
N GLU A 108 -9.92 -3.74 12.61
CA GLU A 108 -10.31 -5.10 12.95
C GLU A 108 -9.26 -5.70 13.89
N LYS A 109 -9.70 -6.39 14.94
CA LYS A 109 -8.80 -6.99 15.93
C LYS A 109 -9.12 -8.46 16.10
N ASN A 110 -8.23 -9.30 15.59
CA ASN A 110 -8.19 -10.72 15.91
C ASN A 110 -6.73 -11.20 15.88
N LYS A 111 -6.48 -12.40 16.41
CA LYS A 111 -5.13 -12.94 16.56
C LYS A 111 -4.43 -13.26 15.23
N HIS A 112 -5.21 -13.48 14.16
CA HIS A 112 -4.73 -13.85 12.85
C HIS A 112 -4.52 -12.65 11.93
N LEU A 113 -4.82 -11.43 12.36
CA LEU A 113 -4.71 -10.23 11.52
C LEU A 113 -3.60 -9.32 12.03
N LYS A 114 -2.69 -8.93 11.14
CA LYS A 114 -1.69 -7.89 11.37
C LYS A 114 -1.83 -6.83 10.30
N TYR A 115 -1.63 -5.59 10.73
CA TYR A 115 -1.55 -4.44 9.83
C TYR A 115 -0.10 -4.09 9.56
N THR A 116 0.16 -3.48 8.40
CA THR A 116 1.42 -2.76 8.19
C THR A 116 1.61 -1.64 9.21
N ASP A 117 2.86 -1.36 9.57
CA ASP A 117 3.19 -0.30 10.54
C ASP A 117 2.77 1.09 10.01
N TYR A 118 2.77 1.23 8.69
CA TYR A 118 2.49 2.43 7.91
C TYR A 118 1.23 2.23 7.05
N SER A 119 0.89 3.17 6.16
CA SER A 119 -0.32 3.04 5.35
C SER A 119 -0.29 1.87 4.36
N CYS A 120 0.89 1.49 3.85
CA CYS A 120 1.04 0.39 2.89
C CYS A 120 2.42 -0.27 2.97
N MET A 121 2.59 -1.44 2.35
CA MET A 121 3.88 -2.12 2.23
C MET A 121 4.95 -1.26 1.53
N GLU A 122 4.60 -0.47 0.52
CA GLU A 122 5.58 0.39 -0.14
C GLU A 122 6.09 1.52 0.76
N SER A 123 5.41 1.81 1.87
CA SER A 123 5.86 2.81 2.83
C SER A 123 7.21 2.50 3.46
N TYR A 124 7.60 1.23 3.53
CA TYR A 124 8.94 0.85 4.01
C TYR A 124 10.06 1.26 3.03
N PHE A 125 9.74 1.51 1.75
CA PHE A 125 10.70 2.01 0.76
C PHE A 125 10.90 3.53 0.84
N TYR A 126 10.01 4.25 1.52
CA TYR A 126 10.07 5.69 1.64
C TYR A 126 11.06 6.12 2.72
N CYS A 127 12.35 5.96 2.42
CA CYS A 127 13.43 6.44 3.27
C CYS A 127 14.56 7.02 2.43
N ARG A 128 15.30 7.96 3.03
CA ARG A 128 16.41 8.66 2.37
C ARG A 128 17.43 7.71 1.76
N ARG A 129 17.82 6.66 2.49
CA ARG A 129 18.85 5.70 2.03
C ARG A 129 18.42 4.94 0.77
N HIS A 130 17.19 4.43 0.74
CA HIS A 130 16.65 3.69 -0.41
C HIS A 130 16.53 4.60 -1.64
N ILE A 131 15.91 5.77 -1.49
CA ILE A 131 15.76 6.72 -2.59
C ILE A 131 17.13 7.18 -3.09
N GLU A 132 18.05 7.52 -2.19
CA GLU A 132 19.40 7.95 -2.55
C GLU A 132 20.15 6.88 -3.35
N LYS A 133 20.02 5.59 -2.99
CA LYS A 133 20.59 4.46 -3.73
C LYS A 133 20.03 4.39 -5.15
N ILE A 134 18.71 4.49 -5.31
CA ILE A 134 18.05 4.49 -6.63
C ILE A 134 18.54 5.68 -7.47
N ILE A 135 18.62 6.87 -6.88
CA ILE A 135 19.03 8.09 -7.56
C ILE A 135 20.51 8.04 -7.97
N LYS A 136 21.41 7.65 -7.05
CA LYS A 136 22.86 7.62 -7.30
C LYS A 136 23.29 6.48 -8.22
N ILE A 137 22.76 5.28 -8.01
CA ILE A 137 23.19 4.07 -8.74
C ILE A 137 22.30 3.81 -9.94
N GLY A 138 20.98 3.81 -9.76
CA GLY A 138 20.02 3.49 -10.82
C GLY A 138 19.92 4.59 -11.87
N ILE A 139 19.65 5.83 -11.43
CA ILE A 139 19.43 6.96 -12.34
C ILE A 139 20.75 7.60 -12.79
N ARG A 140 21.73 7.72 -11.87
CA ARG A 140 23.06 8.32 -12.03
C ARG A 140 23.03 9.81 -12.40
N ASN A 141 23.96 10.62 -11.89
CA ASN A 141 24.09 12.04 -12.25
C ASN A 141 22.75 12.82 -12.20
N PHE A 142 21.87 12.47 -11.26
CA PHE A 142 20.62 13.21 -11.08
C PHE A 142 20.95 14.52 -10.34
N PRO A 143 20.46 15.67 -10.81
CA PRO A 143 20.95 16.97 -10.34
C PRO A 143 20.32 17.41 -9.00
N ILE A 144 19.27 16.72 -8.53
CA ILE A 144 18.51 17.12 -7.35
C ILE A 144 18.89 16.24 -6.15
N ASP A 145 19.07 16.88 -5.00
CA ASP A 145 19.35 16.19 -3.73
C ASP A 145 18.15 15.35 -3.27
N THR A 146 18.44 14.21 -2.62
CA THR A 146 17.41 13.24 -2.21
C THR A 146 16.41 13.83 -1.21
N ASP A 147 16.84 14.73 -0.32
CA ASP A 147 15.96 15.35 0.67
C ASP A 147 14.96 16.31 0.00
N VAL A 148 15.37 16.98 -1.08
CA VAL A 148 14.45 17.77 -1.92
C VAL A 148 13.45 16.87 -2.63
N ILE A 149 13.90 15.76 -3.21
CA ILE A 149 13.01 14.80 -3.89
C ILE A 149 11.94 14.30 -2.92
N LEU A 150 12.33 13.81 -1.75
CA LEU A 150 11.40 13.33 -0.73
C LEU A 150 10.41 14.42 -0.33
N LYS A 151 10.89 15.63 -0.02
CA LYS A 151 10.01 16.73 0.38
C LYS A 151 8.96 17.06 -0.68
N GLU A 152 9.35 17.14 -1.95
CA GLU A 152 8.44 17.53 -3.03
C GLU A 152 7.49 16.39 -3.43
N VAL A 153 7.96 15.14 -3.41
CA VAL A 153 7.12 13.95 -3.62
C VAL A 153 6.09 13.82 -2.50
N SER A 154 6.46 14.03 -1.22
CA SER A 154 5.55 13.95 -0.07
C SER A 154 4.31 14.83 -0.24
N LYS A 155 4.48 16.08 -0.73
CA LYS A 155 3.37 17.03 -0.90
C LYS A 155 2.29 16.49 -1.83
N ILE A 156 2.71 15.83 -2.90
CA ILE A 156 1.82 15.28 -3.91
C ILE A 156 1.12 14.03 -3.37
N LEU A 157 1.88 13.14 -2.73
CA LEU A 157 1.34 11.91 -2.15
C LEU A 157 0.29 12.18 -1.10
N TRP A 158 0.52 13.18 -0.25
CA TRP A 158 -0.48 13.61 0.72
C TRP A 158 -1.79 14.00 0.04
N GLY A 159 -1.73 14.81 -1.02
CA GLY A 159 -2.93 15.24 -1.76
C GLY A 159 -3.67 14.07 -2.43
N LEU A 160 -2.93 13.14 -3.05
CA LEU A 160 -3.52 11.95 -3.65
C LEU A 160 -4.18 11.04 -2.61
N PHE A 161 -3.52 10.84 -1.47
CA PHE A 161 -4.05 10.05 -0.37
C PHE A 161 -5.35 10.63 0.21
N VAL A 162 -5.42 11.96 0.37
CA VAL A 162 -6.65 12.65 0.78
C VAL A 162 -7.77 12.44 -0.23
N LEU A 163 -7.51 12.52 -1.53
CA LEU A 163 -8.56 12.25 -2.53
C LEU A 163 -9.00 10.78 -2.54
N ARG A 164 -8.10 9.83 -2.25
CA ARG A 164 -8.49 8.43 -2.07
C ARG A 164 -9.39 8.26 -0.84
N MET A 165 -9.09 8.95 0.26
CA MET A 165 -9.97 8.99 1.43
C MET A 165 -11.34 9.57 1.10
N VAL A 166 -11.42 10.62 0.28
CA VAL A 166 -12.69 11.18 -0.22
C VAL A 166 -13.44 10.12 -1.03
N ASN A 167 -12.76 9.44 -1.96
CA ASN A 167 -13.39 8.36 -2.72
C ASN A 167 -13.96 7.28 -1.80
N HIS A 168 -13.17 6.83 -0.83
CA HIS A 168 -13.58 5.80 0.13
C HIS A 168 -14.78 6.25 0.97
N LYS A 169 -14.70 7.44 1.59
CA LYS A 169 -15.72 7.95 2.52
C LYS A 169 -17.08 8.16 1.87
N PHE A 170 -17.09 8.63 0.63
CA PHE A 170 -18.32 8.95 -0.11
C PHE A 170 -18.71 7.83 -1.08
N GLU A 171 -18.08 6.65 -0.99
CA GLU A 171 -18.32 5.48 -1.85
C GLU A 171 -18.23 5.82 -3.35
N LEU A 172 -17.30 6.69 -3.70
CA LEU A 172 -17.08 7.16 -5.06
C LEU A 172 -16.03 6.27 -5.74
N ASN A 173 -16.36 5.78 -6.93
CA ASN A 173 -15.42 5.06 -7.79
C ASN A 173 -14.92 5.96 -8.94
N HIS A 174 -14.45 7.15 -8.58
CA HIS A 174 -14.07 8.18 -9.56
C HIS A 174 -12.59 8.18 -9.86
N GLU A 175 -12.27 8.49 -11.11
CA GLU A 175 -10.89 8.67 -11.56
C GLU A 175 -10.33 10.03 -11.13
N PHE A 176 -9.04 10.03 -10.80
CA PHE A 176 -8.32 11.26 -10.51
C PHE A 176 -7.93 12.03 -11.78
N PRO A 177 -7.74 13.36 -11.69
CA PRO A 177 -7.08 14.11 -12.75
C PRO A 177 -5.65 13.57 -12.97
N LYS A 178 -5.18 13.52 -14.22
CA LYS A 178 -3.84 13.01 -14.53
C LYS A 178 -2.77 13.77 -13.74
N ILE A 179 -2.05 13.08 -12.87
CA ILE A 179 -1.10 13.73 -11.96
C ILE A 179 0.10 14.31 -12.71
N GLU A 180 0.47 13.71 -13.84
CA GLU A 180 1.54 14.16 -14.72
C GLU A 180 1.31 15.61 -15.18
N ASN A 181 0.06 16.01 -15.39
CA ASN A 181 -0.31 17.35 -15.84
C ASN A 181 -0.38 18.37 -14.69
N ASN A 182 -0.29 17.92 -13.45
CA ASN A 182 -0.46 18.74 -12.24
C ASN A 182 0.80 18.76 -11.36
N MET A 183 1.92 18.23 -11.86
CA MET A 183 3.23 18.29 -11.21
C MET A 183 4.19 19.22 -11.98
N PRO A 184 4.01 20.54 -11.98
CA PRO A 184 4.99 21.45 -12.58
C PRO A 184 6.28 21.43 -11.75
N ILE A 185 7.39 21.02 -12.37
CA ILE A 185 8.69 20.88 -11.71
C ILE A 185 9.69 21.82 -12.37
N ASP A 186 10.35 22.64 -11.55
CA ASP A 186 11.56 23.34 -11.94
C ASP A 186 12.72 22.32 -12.02
N LYS A 187 13.28 22.13 -13.22
CA LYS A 187 14.32 21.12 -13.47
C LYS A 187 15.67 21.45 -12.82
N VAL A 188 15.90 22.72 -12.46
CA VAL A 188 17.14 23.18 -11.84
C VAL A 188 17.07 23.02 -10.34
N THR A 189 15.97 23.48 -9.73
CA THR A 189 15.81 23.46 -8.26
C THR A 189 15.15 22.18 -7.74
N GLY A 190 14.45 21.44 -8.61
CA GLY A 190 13.65 20.27 -8.23
C GLY A 190 12.32 20.63 -7.54
N LEU A 191 12.01 21.91 -7.35
CA LEU A 191 10.80 22.32 -6.64
C LEU A 191 9.55 21.99 -7.47
N CYS A 192 8.55 21.39 -6.83
CA CYS A 192 7.27 21.07 -7.44
C CYS A 192 6.19 22.01 -6.91
N ASN A 193 5.62 22.83 -7.78
CA ASN A 193 4.53 23.74 -7.44
C ASN A 193 3.17 23.02 -7.52
N PHE A 194 3.04 21.93 -6.76
CA PHE A 194 1.77 21.20 -6.64
C PHE A 194 0.78 22.02 -5.80
N ASP A 195 -0.36 22.36 -6.41
CA ASP A 195 -1.45 23.09 -5.79
C ASP A 195 -2.62 22.11 -5.54
N PHE A 196 -2.80 21.75 -4.28
CA PHE A 196 -3.84 20.81 -3.88
C PHE A 196 -5.25 21.35 -4.11
N ASP A 197 -5.51 22.63 -3.84
CA ASP A 197 -6.84 23.22 -3.96
C ASP A 197 -7.29 23.29 -5.42
N ASN A 198 -6.37 23.64 -6.32
CA ASN A 198 -6.59 23.57 -7.76
C ASN A 198 -6.80 22.12 -8.22
N TYR A 199 -6.02 21.17 -7.71
CA TYR A 199 -6.15 19.75 -8.05
C TYR A 199 -7.49 19.16 -7.58
N LEU A 200 -7.92 19.50 -6.37
CA LEU A 200 -9.23 19.16 -5.79
C LEU A 200 -10.36 19.76 -6.63
N SER A 201 -10.26 21.03 -7.01
CA SER A 201 -11.24 21.68 -7.88
C SER A 201 -11.39 20.96 -9.22
N LYS A 202 -10.27 20.57 -9.86
CA LYS A 202 -10.28 19.77 -11.09
C LYS A 202 -10.92 18.40 -10.88
N TYR A 203 -10.66 17.75 -9.75
CA TYR A 203 -11.28 16.47 -9.38
C TYR A 203 -12.81 16.60 -9.23
N ILE A 204 -13.28 17.62 -8.51
CA ILE A 204 -14.71 17.90 -8.29
C ILE A 204 -15.40 18.19 -9.64
N THR A 205 -14.82 19.06 -10.47
CA THR A 205 -15.40 19.41 -11.78
C THR A 205 -15.40 18.21 -12.73
N LYS A 206 -14.30 17.46 -12.82
CA LYS A 206 -14.19 16.28 -13.71
C LYS A 206 -15.28 15.25 -13.40
N ASN A 207 -15.61 15.08 -12.13
CA ASN A 207 -16.53 14.03 -11.67
C ASN A 207 -17.94 14.56 -11.34
N GLY A 208 -18.26 15.82 -11.63
CA GLY A 208 -19.59 16.39 -11.42
C GLY A 208 -20.00 16.52 -9.94
N LEU A 209 -19.04 16.62 -9.02
CA LEU A 209 -19.26 16.57 -7.57
C LEU A 209 -19.61 17.92 -6.94
N MET A 210 -20.01 18.91 -7.75
CA MET A 210 -20.27 20.28 -7.28
C MET A 210 -21.31 20.31 -6.15
N THR A 211 -22.34 19.45 -6.23
CA THR A 211 -23.43 19.35 -5.26
C THR A 211 -22.97 18.90 -3.87
N ILE A 212 -21.86 18.18 -3.76
CA ILE A 212 -21.30 17.69 -2.49
C ILE A 212 -19.94 18.33 -2.15
N SER A 213 -19.50 19.34 -2.92
CA SER A 213 -18.20 19.99 -2.77
C SER A 213 -17.95 20.53 -1.36
N THR A 214 -18.96 21.15 -0.74
CA THR A 214 -18.88 21.62 0.65
C THR A 214 -18.62 20.48 1.63
N LYS A 215 -19.34 19.35 1.48
CA LYS A 215 -19.15 18.16 2.34
C LYS A 215 -17.77 17.55 2.16
N ILE A 216 -17.26 17.54 0.93
CA ILE A 216 -15.89 17.07 0.63
C ILE A 216 -14.88 17.95 1.38
N GLN A 217 -15.03 19.28 1.31
CA GLN A 217 -14.13 20.21 1.98
C GLN A 217 -14.16 20.05 3.52
N GLU A 218 -15.36 19.97 4.10
CA GLU A 218 -15.54 19.72 5.54
C GLU A 218 -14.87 18.42 5.98
N PHE A 219 -15.02 17.35 5.20
CA PHE A 219 -14.36 16.08 5.47
C PHE A 219 -12.84 16.18 5.38
N ILE A 220 -12.30 16.86 4.36
CA ILE A 220 -10.85 17.09 4.22
C ILE A 220 -10.30 17.83 5.44
N ASP A 221 -10.99 18.88 5.88
CA ASP A 221 -10.59 19.67 7.06
C ASP A 221 -10.65 18.85 8.36
N GLU A 222 -11.56 17.88 8.44
CA GLU A 222 -11.64 16.93 9.56
C GLU A 222 -10.46 15.95 9.55
N VAL A 223 -10.24 15.23 8.45
CA VAL A 223 -9.19 14.19 8.38
C VAL A 223 -7.80 14.78 8.49
N ARG A 224 -7.57 15.99 7.97
CA ARG A 224 -6.27 16.67 8.07
C ARG A 224 -5.80 16.85 9.52
N LYS A 225 -6.72 16.92 10.48
CA LYS A 225 -6.40 17.03 11.92
C LYS A 225 -5.99 15.70 12.54
N LYS A 226 -6.35 14.58 11.91
CA LYS A 226 -6.08 13.21 12.37
C LYS A 226 -4.85 12.59 11.70
N MET A 227 -4.43 13.12 10.55
CA MET A 227 -3.30 12.61 9.78
C MET A 227 -1.97 12.81 10.49
N ASP A 228 -1.12 11.79 10.44
CA ASP A 228 0.24 11.86 10.97
C ASP A 228 1.11 12.82 10.13
N PRO A 229 2.06 13.57 10.71
CA PRO A 229 2.99 14.38 9.94
C PRO A 229 3.96 13.57 9.07
N ASP A 230 4.28 12.31 9.42
CA ASP A 230 5.10 11.42 8.59
C ASP A 230 4.27 10.88 7.43
N ILE A 231 4.74 11.15 6.21
CA ILE A 231 4.05 10.77 4.96
C ILE A 231 3.89 9.26 4.81
N LYS A 232 4.73 8.45 5.47
CA LYS A 232 4.60 6.99 5.44
C LYS A 232 3.25 6.50 5.92
N TYR A 233 2.59 7.23 6.82
CA TYR A 233 1.24 6.91 7.28
C TYR A 233 0.12 7.44 6.37
N ASN A 234 0.47 8.22 5.34
CA ASN A 234 -0.49 9.02 4.57
C ASN A 234 -0.20 8.97 3.07
N MET A 235 0.12 7.79 2.55
CA MET A 235 0.32 7.60 1.12
C MET A 235 -0.16 6.23 0.65
N ASN A 236 -0.42 6.11 -0.64
CA ASN A 236 -0.68 4.84 -1.29
C ASN A 236 0.57 4.40 -2.07
N GLY A 237 0.88 3.11 -2.03
CA GLY A 237 2.12 2.58 -2.60
C GLY A 237 2.24 2.77 -4.11
N HIS A 238 1.17 2.48 -4.85
CA HIS A 238 1.15 2.71 -6.30
C HIS A 238 1.31 4.19 -6.66
N ASP A 239 0.70 5.09 -5.90
CA ASP A 239 0.88 6.53 -6.10
C ASP A 239 2.32 6.95 -5.82
N PHE A 240 2.93 6.42 -4.76
CA PHE A 240 4.34 6.67 -4.42
C PHE A 240 5.27 6.33 -5.58
N ILE A 241 5.19 5.11 -6.10
CA ILE A 241 6.02 4.67 -7.23
C ILE A 241 5.79 5.55 -8.45
N LYS A 242 4.52 5.86 -8.76
CA LYS A 242 4.14 6.63 -9.96
C LYS A 242 4.55 8.09 -9.88
N VAL A 243 4.38 8.74 -8.73
CA VAL A 243 4.81 10.13 -8.49
C VAL A 243 6.33 10.22 -8.51
N LEU A 244 7.04 9.31 -7.85
CA LEU A 244 8.50 9.30 -7.86
C LEU A 244 9.05 9.10 -9.28
N PHE A 245 8.49 8.15 -10.04
CA PHE A 245 8.83 7.94 -11.44
C PHE A 245 8.64 9.21 -12.28
N ASN A 246 7.45 9.82 -12.18
CA ASN A 246 7.11 11.02 -12.94
C ASN A 246 7.99 12.21 -12.56
N TYR A 247 8.31 12.37 -11.28
CA TYR A 247 9.22 13.40 -10.78
C TYR A 247 10.61 13.25 -11.42
N ILE A 248 11.19 12.05 -11.34
CA ILE A 248 12.50 11.75 -11.91
C ILE A 248 12.50 11.97 -13.43
N ASN A 249 11.50 11.42 -14.12
CA ASN A 249 11.46 11.46 -15.58
C ASN A 249 11.26 12.88 -16.14
N LYS A 250 10.57 13.76 -15.42
CA LYS A 250 10.41 15.17 -15.81
C LYS A 250 11.72 15.97 -15.74
N ILE A 251 12.55 15.69 -14.74
CA ILE A 251 13.86 16.34 -14.58
C ILE A 251 14.86 15.72 -15.55
N LYS A 252 14.96 14.39 -15.54
CA LYS A 252 15.92 13.63 -16.35
C LYS A 252 15.17 12.63 -17.24
N ASN A 253 14.75 13.12 -18.40
CA ASN A 253 14.07 12.30 -19.40
C ASN A 253 15.02 11.23 -19.93
N THR A 254 14.81 10.00 -19.49
CA THR A 254 15.68 8.87 -19.85
C THR A 254 15.00 8.03 -20.92
N PRO A 255 15.59 7.87 -22.12
CA PRO A 255 14.98 7.07 -23.19
C PRO A 255 14.66 5.65 -22.73
N ASN A 256 13.50 5.13 -23.13
CA ASN A 256 13.01 3.79 -22.76
C ASN A 256 12.81 3.53 -21.26
N PHE A 257 12.82 4.57 -20.43
CA PHE A 257 12.54 4.45 -19.00
C PHE A 257 11.03 4.31 -18.78
N LYS A 258 10.60 3.10 -18.40
CA LYS A 258 9.19 2.74 -18.19
C LYS A 258 8.88 2.59 -16.70
N LEU A 259 7.65 2.95 -16.33
CA LEU A 259 7.17 2.81 -14.95
C LEU A 259 7.32 1.39 -14.40
N SER A 260 6.97 0.36 -15.17
CA SER A 260 7.05 -1.05 -14.73
C SER A 260 8.49 -1.58 -14.57
N THR A 261 9.46 -0.96 -15.23
CA THR A 261 10.88 -1.26 -15.00
C THR A 261 11.37 -0.51 -13.76
N PHE A 262 10.92 0.73 -13.58
CA PHE A 262 11.24 1.53 -12.41
C PHE A 262 10.70 0.91 -11.12
N GLU A 263 9.44 0.50 -11.10
CA GLU A 263 8.79 -0.18 -9.97
C GLU A 263 9.58 -1.42 -9.53
N ARG A 264 9.93 -2.30 -10.47
CA ARG A 264 10.77 -3.47 -10.19
C ARG A 264 12.14 -3.08 -9.64
N ALA A 265 12.76 -2.02 -10.17
CA ALA A 265 14.04 -1.54 -9.66
C ALA A 265 13.93 -0.95 -8.25
N VAL A 266 12.83 -0.28 -7.92
CA VAL A 266 12.55 0.22 -6.56
C VAL A 266 12.41 -0.96 -5.60
N ILE A 267 11.59 -1.96 -5.95
CA ILE A 267 11.39 -3.16 -5.13
C ILE A 267 12.71 -3.91 -4.94
N LEU A 268 13.49 -4.13 -6.02
CA LEU A 268 14.82 -4.76 -5.96
C LEU A 268 15.85 -3.96 -5.15
N SER A 269 15.63 -2.66 -4.94
CA SER A 269 16.56 -1.84 -4.18
C SER A 269 16.53 -2.10 -2.68
N ILE A 270 15.49 -2.81 -2.21
CA ILE A 270 15.28 -3.15 -0.81
C ILE A 270 16.50 -3.85 -0.21
N GLN A 271 16.82 -3.44 1.00
CA GLN A 271 17.82 -4.09 1.82
C GLN A 271 17.08 -4.74 2.99
N PRO A 272 16.96 -6.09 3.02
CA PRO A 272 16.17 -6.79 4.03
C PRO A 272 16.57 -6.48 5.47
N ASP A 273 17.84 -6.19 5.71
CA ASP A 273 18.37 -5.78 7.02
C ASP A 273 17.73 -4.48 7.53
N TYR A 274 17.28 -3.58 6.66
CA TYR A 274 16.58 -2.37 7.09
C TYR A 274 15.13 -2.63 7.50
N LEU A 275 14.53 -3.72 7.02
CA LEU A 275 13.19 -4.08 7.44
C LEU A 275 13.15 -4.49 8.92
N GLU A 276 14.28 -4.93 9.47
CA GLU A 276 14.42 -5.30 10.88
C GLU A 276 14.09 -4.17 11.85
N GLU A 277 14.11 -2.91 11.41
CA GLU A 277 13.80 -1.77 12.28
C GLU A 277 12.30 -1.68 12.59
N TYR A 278 11.45 -2.27 11.75
CA TYR A 278 9.99 -2.10 11.77
C TYR A 278 9.24 -3.20 12.54
N GLY A 279 8.10 -2.84 13.11
CA GLY A 279 7.34 -3.69 14.04
C GLY A 279 6.75 -4.92 13.37
N LEU A 280 6.19 -4.76 12.16
CA LEU A 280 5.63 -5.86 11.38
C LEU A 280 6.70 -6.94 11.12
N PHE A 281 7.85 -6.54 10.58
CA PHE A 281 8.92 -7.47 10.19
C PHE A 281 9.60 -8.14 11.38
N LYS A 282 9.62 -7.48 12.55
CA LYS A 282 10.01 -8.14 13.80
C LYS A 282 9.03 -9.22 14.22
N ALA A 283 7.73 -9.05 13.96
CA ALA A 283 6.68 -9.94 14.43
C ALA A 283 6.42 -11.16 13.55
N ILE A 284 6.80 -11.12 12.27
CA ILE A 284 6.51 -12.21 11.30
C ILE A 284 7.65 -13.23 11.16
N CYS A 285 8.83 -12.92 11.70
CA CYS A 285 10.02 -13.78 11.64
C CYS A 285 10.70 -13.96 13.00
N SER A 286 9.97 -13.67 14.10
CA SER A 286 10.41 -13.89 15.48
C SER A 286 10.21 -15.32 15.94
#